data_AF-A0A1C6Z4R2-F1
#
_entry.id   AF-A0A1C6Z4R2-F1
#
_cell.length_a   1.000
_cell.length_b   1.000
_cell.length_c   1.000
_cell.angle_alpha   90.00
_cell.angle_beta   90.00
_cell.angle_gamma   90.00
#
_symmetry.space_group_name_H-M   'P 1'
#
loop_
_entity.id
_entity.type
_entity.pdbx_description
1 polymer ?
#
loop_
_entity_poly.entity_id
_entity_poly.type
_entity_poly.pdbx_seq_one_letter_code
_entity_poly.pdbx_strand_id
1 'polypeptide(L)'
;MKISDGNWLIHEGLNLIHPLYVFEVEQHAREMVIYAAPREASARSAQLDTPLFTLRFFSPQEGVIGVRIAHFTGRIERGPHYPLYHATEHAIRMENTDDYAALYSGDLSVRVTKGENWALDFLRHG
;
A
#
# COMPACT_ATOMS: atom_id res chain seq x y z
N MET A 1 -7.37 20.68 3.60
CA MET A 1 -7.97 19.84 4.65
C MET A 1 -6.97 19.74 5.79
N LYS A 2 -7.39 19.99 7.04
CA LYS A 2 -6.53 19.77 8.22
C LYS A 2 -6.91 18.42 8.85
N ILE A 3 -5.91 17.65 9.29
CA ILE A 3 -6.10 16.31 9.87
C ILE A 3 -5.60 16.29 11.31
N SER A 4 -4.33 16.66 11.51
CA SER A 4 -3.74 16.84 12.85
C SER A 4 -4.02 18.22 13.43
N ASP A 5 -3.99 18.31 14.75
CA ASP A 5 -4.00 19.54 15.53
C ASP A 5 -2.67 19.64 16.31
N GLY A 6 -1.66 20.23 15.66
CA GLY A 6 -0.28 20.17 16.13
C GLY A 6 0.31 18.75 16.05
N ASN A 7 1.31 18.46 16.90
CA ASN A 7 1.97 17.16 16.95
C ASN A 7 1.21 16.12 17.79
N TRP A 8 0.38 16.59 18.72
CA TRP A 8 -0.13 15.75 19.83
C TRP A 8 -1.60 15.39 19.68
N LEU A 9 -2.37 16.13 18.89
CA LEU A 9 -3.82 15.97 18.78
C LEU A 9 -4.25 15.71 17.34
N ILE A 10 -5.45 15.15 17.22
CA ILE A 10 -6.19 15.00 15.97
C ILE A 10 -7.34 16.01 16.03
N HIS A 11 -7.71 16.58 14.88
CA HIS A 11 -8.86 17.49 14.83
C HIS A 11 -10.14 16.83 15.34
N GLU A 12 -10.92 17.59 16.11
CA GLU A 12 -12.19 17.15 16.69
C GLU A 12 -13.13 16.57 15.62
N GLY A 13 -13.75 15.42 15.94
CA GLY A 13 -14.67 14.73 15.05
C GLY A 13 -14.01 13.82 14.00
N LEU A 14 -12.67 13.74 13.93
CA LEU A 14 -11.97 12.80 13.06
C LEU A 14 -11.57 11.53 13.82
N ASN A 15 -11.90 10.38 13.22
CA ASN A 15 -11.37 9.08 13.62
C ASN A 15 -10.39 8.60 12.54
N LEU A 16 -9.17 8.25 12.94
CA LEU A 16 -8.12 7.82 12.03
C LEU A 16 -7.82 6.33 12.20
N ILE A 17 -7.61 5.67 11.07
CA ILE A 17 -7.04 4.33 10.98
C ILE A 17 -5.89 4.39 9.97
N HIS A 18 -4.81 3.66 10.25
CA HIS A 18 -3.58 3.69 9.45
C HIS A 18 -3.16 2.27 9.11
N PRO A 19 -2.52 1.98 7.97
CA PRO A 19 -1.90 0.67 7.74
C PRO A 19 -0.61 0.58 8.56
N LEU A 20 -0.59 -0.27 9.60
CA LEU A 20 0.51 -0.35 10.57
C LEU A 20 1.16 -1.74 10.63
N TYR A 21 0.58 -2.75 10.00
CA TYR A 21 1.09 -4.13 10.08
C TYR A 21 0.81 -4.86 8.76
N VAL A 22 1.86 -5.38 8.11
CA VAL A 22 1.71 -6.25 6.93
C VAL A 22 1.13 -7.58 7.39
N PHE A 23 -0.13 -7.83 7.07
CA PHE A 23 -0.79 -9.11 7.36
C PHE A 23 -0.42 -10.16 6.30
N GLU A 24 -0.51 -9.78 5.03
CA GLU A 24 -0.28 -10.68 3.91
C GLU A 24 0.21 -9.91 2.68
N VAL A 25 1.00 -10.59 1.84
CA VAL A 25 1.53 -10.08 0.58
C VAL A 25 1.23 -11.08 -0.51
N GLU A 26 0.51 -10.62 -1.54
CA GLU A 26 0.23 -11.38 -2.74
C GLU A 26 0.96 -10.77 -3.94
N GLN A 27 1.53 -11.62 -4.79
CA GLN A 27 2.13 -11.22 -6.06
C GLN A 27 1.30 -11.79 -7.20
N HIS A 28 0.88 -10.91 -8.10
CA HIS A 28 0.22 -11.25 -9.36
C HIS A 28 1.10 -10.75 -10.51
N ALA A 29 0.87 -11.25 -11.73
CA ALA A 29 1.73 -11.08 -12.90
C ALA A 29 2.51 -9.75 -12.99
N ARG A 30 1.85 -8.59 -12.77
CA ARG A 30 2.47 -7.26 -12.83
C ARG A 30 2.15 -6.37 -11.61
N GLU A 31 1.63 -6.96 -10.55
CA GLU A 31 1.07 -6.22 -9.41
C GLU A 31 1.42 -6.90 -8.10
N MET A 32 1.75 -6.09 -7.10
CA MET A 32 1.93 -6.54 -5.73
C MET A 32 0.81 -5.99 -4.87
N VAL A 33 0.14 -6.85 -4.12
CA VAL A 33 -0.95 -6.50 -3.21
C VAL A 33 -0.49 -6.76 -1.79
N ILE A 34 -0.70 -5.79 -0.91
CA ILE A 34 -0.41 -5.87 0.52
C ILE A 34 -1.68 -5.63 1.29
N TYR A 35 -2.04 -6.58 2.14
CA TYR A 35 -3.09 -6.42 3.12
C TYR A 35 -2.49 -5.91 4.42
N ALA A 36 -2.89 -4.72 4.83
CA ALA A 36 -2.31 -4.05 6.00
C ALA A 36 -3.37 -3.79 7.08
N ALA A 37 -3.12 -4.31 8.27
CA ALA A 37 -3.98 -4.12 9.44
C ALA A 37 -3.63 -2.81 10.17
N PRO A 38 -4.59 -2.19 10.88
CA PRO A 38 -4.37 -0.97 11.64
C PRO A 38 -3.80 -1.17 13.04
N ARG A 39 -3.40 -2.40 13.33
CA ARG A 39 -2.85 -2.85 14.60
C ARG A 39 -2.07 -4.13 14.34
N GLU A 40 -1.28 -4.55 15.31
CA GLU A 40 -0.63 -5.85 15.27
C GLU A 40 -1.69 -6.97 15.15
N ALA A 41 -1.51 -7.87 14.17
CA ALA A 41 -2.43 -8.95 13.85
C ALA A 41 -1.72 -10.33 13.81
N SER A 42 -0.60 -10.45 14.52
CA SER A 42 0.21 -11.67 14.63
C SER A 42 -0.57 -12.83 15.28
N ALA A 43 -1.29 -12.54 16.36
CA ALA A 43 -2.15 -13.50 17.05
C ALA A 43 -3.51 -13.66 16.37
N ARG A 44 -4.01 -14.91 16.26
CA ARG A 44 -5.32 -15.21 15.65
C ARG A 44 -6.49 -14.46 16.28
N SER A 45 -6.46 -14.25 17.60
CA SER A 45 -7.49 -13.46 18.30
C SER A 45 -7.52 -11.99 17.88
N ALA A 46 -6.43 -11.47 17.31
CA ALA A 46 -6.33 -10.10 16.82
C ALA A 46 -6.71 -9.95 15.32
N GLN A 47 -7.09 -11.03 14.64
CA GLN A 47 -7.37 -11.05 13.19
C GLN A 47 -8.83 -10.80 12.82
N LEU A 48 -9.69 -10.48 13.80
CA LEU A 48 -11.12 -10.20 13.62
C LEU A 48 -11.49 -8.85 14.26
N ASP A 49 -12.72 -8.39 14.00
CA ASP A 49 -13.27 -7.11 14.47
C ASP A 49 -12.33 -5.92 14.23
N THR A 50 -11.65 -5.92 13.07
CA THR A 50 -10.70 -4.89 12.67
C THR A 50 -10.87 -4.56 11.19
N PRO A 51 -10.76 -3.29 10.77
CA PRO A 51 -10.68 -2.97 9.34
C PRO A 51 -9.35 -3.47 8.77
N LEU A 52 -9.27 -3.51 7.44
CA LEU A 52 -8.09 -3.94 6.69
C LEU A 52 -7.93 -3.04 5.46
N PHE A 53 -6.72 -2.54 5.24
CA PHE A 53 -6.38 -1.81 4.02
C PHE A 53 -5.90 -2.77 2.94
N THR A 54 -6.28 -2.50 1.70
CA THR A 54 -5.69 -3.15 0.52
C THR A 54 -4.83 -2.14 -0.21
N LEU A 55 -3.51 -2.36 -0.18
CA LEU A 55 -2.53 -1.57 -0.91
C LEU A 55 -2.15 -2.33 -2.17
N ARG A 56 -2.38 -1.72 -3.33
CA ARG A 56 -2.02 -2.29 -4.63
C ARG A 56 -0.94 -1.44 -5.28
N PHE A 57 0.18 -2.09 -5.58
CA PHE A 57 1.33 -1.51 -6.26
C PHE A 57 1.41 -2.08 -7.67
N PHE A 58 1.60 -1.20 -8.64
CA PHE A 58 1.73 -1.56 -10.05
C PHE A 58 2.59 -0.52 -10.76
N SER A 59 2.96 -0.76 -12.02
CA SER A 59 3.74 0.20 -12.79
C SER A 59 3.11 0.43 -14.17
N PRO A 60 2.54 1.62 -14.43
CA PRO A 60 1.92 1.92 -15.72
C PRO A 60 2.95 2.29 -16.81
N GLN A 61 4.17 2.66 -16.43
CA GLN A 61 5.30 3.00 -17.30
C GLN A 61 6.59 2.68 -16.55
N GLU A 62 7.70 2.45 -17.27
CA GLU A 62 9.01 2.30 -16.66
C GLU A 62 9.36 3.52 -15.78
N GLY A 63 9.85 3.29 -14.57
CA GLY A 63 10.18 4.35 -13.63
C GLY A 63 8.97 5.03 -12.95
N VAL A 64 7.76 4.51 -13.14
CA VAL A 64 6.54 5.01 -12.49
C VAL A 64 5.92 3.92 -11.62
N ILE A 65 5.66 4.23 -10.36
CA ILE A 65 4.94 3.34 -9.44
C ILE A 65 3.57 3.92 -9.13
N GLY A 66 2.53 3.18 -9.51
CA GLY A 66 1.16 3.43 -9.09
C GLY A 66 0.91 2.80 -7.72
N VAL A 67 0.36 3.60 -6.80
CA VAL A 67 -0.04 3.15 -5.47
C VAL A 67 -1.53 3.41 -5.28
N ARG A 68 -2.31 2.35 -5.08
CA ARG A 68 -3.74 2.44 -4.74
C ARG A 68 -3.95 1.92 -3.33
N ILE A 69 -4.40 2.79 -2.43
CA ILE A 69 -4.76 2.44 -1.04
C ILE A 69 -6.28 2.46 -0.94
N ALA A 70 -6.89 1.33 -0.59
CA ALA A 70 -8.34 1.18 -0.51
C ALA A 70 -8.80 0.67 0.86
N HIS A 71 -10.00 1.13 1.27
CA HIS A 71 -10.73 0.63 2.44
C HIS A 71 -11.95 -0.19 1.99
N PHE A 72 -12.98 0.46 1.43
CA PHE A 72 -14.14 -0.22 0.84
C PHE A 72 -14.10 -0.17 -0.68
N THR A 73 -14.23 -1.35 -1.32
CA THR A 73 -14.23 -1.51 -2.79
C THR A 73 -15.63 -1.69 -3.39
N GLY A 74 -16.68 -1.77 -2.57
CA GLY A 74 -18.07 -1.92 -3.03
C GLY A 74 -18.72 -0.64 -3.55
N ARG A 75 -17.97 0.47 -3.70
CA ARG A 75 -18.51 1.73 -4.23
C ARG A 75 -18.61 1.65 -5.76
N ILE A 76 -19.66 2.24 -6.32
CA ILE A 76 -19.79 2.39 -7.77
C ILE A 76 -18.71 3.34 -8.26
N GLU A 77 -17.85 2.85 -9.15
CA GLU A 77 -16.83 3.65 -9.82
C GLU A 77 -17.48 4.47 -10.94
N ARG A 78 -17.71 5.76 -10.67
CA ARG A 78 -18.27 6.71 -11.64
C ARG A 78 -17.13 7.48 -12.30
N GLY A 79 -17.07 7.44 -13.64
CA GLY A 79 -16.14 8.22 -14.44
C GLY A 79 -16.57 9.69 -14.63
N PRO A 80 -15.88 10.45 -15.49
CA PRO A 80 -14.75 10.01 -16.32
C PRO A 80 -13.46 9.83 -15.52
N HIS A 81 -12.55 9.02 -16.04
CA HIS A 81 -11.20 8.86 -15.51
C HIS A 81 -10.21 9.63 -16.40
N TYR A 82 -9.03 9.95 -15.85
CA TYR A 82 -7.96 10.50 -16.66
C TYR A 82 -7.59 9.51 -17.79
N PRO A 83 -7.36 9.98 -19.03
CA PRO A 83 -6.96 9.13 -20.14
C PRO A 83 -5.46 8.77 -20.03
N LEU A 84 -5.11 8.00 -19.00
CA LEU A 84 -3.73 7.62 -18.72
C LEU A 84 -3.26 6.53 -19.71
N TYR A 85 -2.01 6.61 -20.14
CA TYR A 85 -1.40 5.59 -21.00
C TYR A 85 -0.70 4.54 -20.14
N HIS A 86 -1.08 3.27 -20.32
CA HIS A 86 -0.52 2.13 -19.60
C HIS A 86 0.28 1.25 -20.55
N ALA A 87 1.59 1.21 -20.37
CA ALA A 87 2.48 0.26 -21.02
C ALA A 87 2.61 -1.00 -20.16
N THR A 88 2.62 -2.16 -20.81
CA THR A 88 2.82 -3.46 -20.15
C THR A 88 4.11 -4.15 -20.58
N GLU A 89 4.88 -3.53 -21.48
CA GLU A 89 6.06 -4.14 -22.09
C GLU A 89 7.33 -3.96 -21.26
N HIS A 90 7.38 -2.96 -20.37
CA HIS A 90 8.53 -2.75 -19.49
C HIS A 90 8.62 -3.82 -18.41
N ALA A 91 9.85 -4.12 -17.99
CA ALA A 91 10.11 -5.08 -16.93
C ALA A 91 9.61 -4.56 -15.57
N ILE A 92 8.97 -5.44 -14.82
CA ILE A 92 8.64 -5.25 -13.41
C ILE A 92 9.25 -6.43 -12.66
N ARG A 93 9.85 -6.16 -11.52
CA ARG A 93 10.39 -7.17 -10.61
C ARG A 93 9.75 -7.01 -9.25
N MET A 94 9.54 -8.11 -8.54
CA MET A 94 8.98 -8.08 -7.18
C MET A 94 9.81 -8.95 -6.27
N GLU A 95 9.91 -8.54 -5.00
CA GLU A 95 10.54 -9.30 -3.93
C GLU A 95 9.56 -9.42 -2.77
N ASN A 96 9.52 -10.58 -2.13
CA ASN A 96 8.74 -10.83 -0.93
C ASN A 96 9.62 -11.65 0.02
N THR A 97 10.32 -10.97 0.92
CA THR A 97 11.24 -11.55 1.91
C THR A 97 10.56 -11.60 3.28
N ASP A 98 11.24 -12.11 4.30
CA ASP A 98 10.70 -12.09 5.67
C ASP A 98 10.62 -10.66 6.23
N ASP A 99 11.51 -9.76 5.78
CA ASP A 99 11.64 -8.40 6.30
C ASP A 99 10.85 -7.36 5.52
N TYR A 100 10.62 -7.56 4.21
CA TYR A 100 9.95 -6.58 3.37
C TYR A 100 9.27 -7.20 2.14
N ALA A 101 8.39 -6.42 1.52
CA ALA A 101 7.88 -6.66 0.18
C ALA A 101 8.16 -5.45 -0.72
N ALA A 102 8.65 -5.68 -1.93
CA ALA A 102 9.04 -4.61 -2.84
C ALA A 102 8.61 -4.86 -4.28
N LEU A 103 8.29 -3.78 -5.00
CA LEU A 103 8.05 -3.77 -6.44
C LEU A 103 8.97 -2.75 -7.11
N TYR A 104 9.61 -3.15 -8.19
CA TYR A 104 10.60 -2.39 -8.94
C TYR A 104 10.12 -2.11 -10.36
N SER A 105 10.33 -0.87 -10.83
CA SER A 105 10.12 -0.44 -12.21
C SER A 105 11.27 0.47 -12.64
N GLY A 106 12.12 -0.03 -13.53
CA GLY A 106 13.40 0.62 -13.83
C GLY A 106 14.25 0.82 -12.56
N ASP A 107 14.74 2.04 -12.36
CA ASP A 107 15.53 2.41 -11.17
C ASP A 107 14.68 2.73 -9.92
N LEU A 108 13.36 2.82 -10.04
CA LEU A 108 12.45 3.18 -8.96
C LEU A 108 11.86 1.92 -8.30
N SER A 109 11.86 1.89 -6.96
CA SER A 109 11.21 0.84 -6.19
C SER A 109 10.25 1.42 -5.14
N VAL A 110 9.25 0.63 -4.78
CA VAL A 110 8.43 0.83 -3.57
C VAL A 110 8.64 -0.37 -2.67
N ARG A 111 8.94 -0.12 -1.40
CA ARG A 111 9.21 -1.15 -0.40
C ARG A 111 8.34 -0.93 0.82
N VAL A 112 7.72 -2.01 1.30
CA VAL A 112 6.96 -2.03 2.55
C VAL A 112 7.65 -2.96 3.54
N THR A 113 8.05 -2.40 4.68
CA THR A 113 8.69 -3.15 5.78
C THR A 113 7.64 -3.96 6.54
N LYS A 114 7.94 -5.23 6.80
CA LYS A 114 7.10 -6.15 7.58
C LYS A 114 7.42 -6.07 9.07
N GLY A 115 6.53 -6.60 9.90
CA GLY A 115 6.69 -6.62 11.36
C GLY A 115 6.26 -5.31 12.03
N GLU A 116 6.93 -4.98 13.14
CA GLU A 116 6.50 -3.90 14.06
C GLU A 116 6.81 -2.49 13.54
N ASN A 117 7.83 -2.35 12.70
CA ASN A 117 8.32 -1.05 12.21
C ASN A 117 7.82 -0.80 10.80
N TRP A 118 6.50 -0.69 10.63
CA TRP A 118 5.90 -0.39 9.34
C TRP A 118 6.54 0.85 8.70
N ALA A 119 6.98 0.69 7.47
CA ALA A 119 7.46 1.76 6.62
C ALA A 119 7.00 1.51 5.18
N LEU A 120 6.73 2.59 4.45
CA LEU A 120 6.51 2.57 3.01
C LEU A 120 7.51 3.55 2.40
N ASP A 121 8.54 3.00 1.78
CA ASP A 121 9.65 3.75 1.20
C ASP A 121 9.55 3.76 -0.32
N PHE A 122 9.85 4.89 -0.94
CA PHE A 122 10.19 4.97 -2.36
C PHE A 122 11.69 5.17 -2.49
N LEU A 123 12.34 4.29 -3.25
CA LEU A 123 13.80 4.27 -3.35
C LEU A 123 14.23 4.37 -4.81
N ARG A 124 15.39 4.98 -5.05
CA ARG A 124 16.04 5.01 -6.36
C ARG A 124 17.42 4.36 -6.22
N HIS A 125 17.69 3.33 -7.01
CA HIS A 125 18.88 2.47 -6.86
C HIS A 125 18.99 1.83 -5.45
N GLY A 126 17.86 1.53 -4.83
CA GLY A 126 17.70 0.77 -3.59
C GLY A 126 16.64 -0.32 -3.76
#